data_AF-A0A942H8N2-F1
#
_entry.id   AF-A0A942H8N2-F1
#
_cell.length_a   1.000
_cell.length_b   1.000
_cell.length_c   1.000
_cell.angle_alpha   90.00
_cell.angle_beta   90.00
_cell.angle_gamma   90.00
#
_symmetry.space_group_name_H-M   'P 1'
#
loop_
_entity.id
_entity.type
_entity.pdbx_description
1 polymer ?
#
loop_
_entity_poly.entity_id
_entity_poly.type
_entity_poly.pdbx_seq_one_letter_code
_entity_poly.pdbx_strand_id
1 'polypeptide(L)'
;MNKWLVGITTFVFLAAVSLVTLTTTVASSNRKAATVTFNKDIAPIFNAKCAECHRPGEAAPFSTLTYKETRPWAKSIKEKVINREMPPWHA
;
A
#
# COMPACT_ATOMS: atom_id res chain seq x y z
N MET A 1 8.12 51.06 43.19
CA MET A 1 6.94 50.41 42.58
C MET A 1 7.30 49.74 41.23
N ASN A 2 8.34 48.89 41.24
CA ASN A 2 8.46 47.48 40.84
C ASN A 2 7.59 46.90 39.69
N LYS A 3 7.18 47.71 38.69
CA LYS A 3 6.48 47.23 37.48
C LYS A 3 7.33 46.34 36.56
N TRP A 4 8.67 46.41 36.67
CA TRP A 4 9.61 45.60 35.90
C TRP A 4 9.77 44.16 36.44
N LEU A 5 9.53 43.94 37.75
CA LEU A 5 9.70 42.62 38.35
C LEU A 5 8.53 41.68 37.98
N VAL A 6 7.31 42.23 37.88
CA VAL A 6 6.08 41.47 37.53
C VAL A 6 6.10 40.98 36.09
N GLY A 7 6.67 41.75 35.15
CA GLY A 7 6.78 41.38 33.74
C GLY A 7 7.77 40.24 33.47
N ILE A 8 8.82 40.12 34.28
CA ILE A 8 9.80 39.03 34.17
C ILE A 8 9.23 37.73 34.74
N THR A 9 8.47 37.80 35.84
CA THR A 9 7.85 36.61 36.47
C THR A 9 6.70 36.02 35.64
N THR A 10 5.95 36.84 34.88
CA THR A 10 4.87 36.35 34.00
C THR A 10 5.40 35.73 32.70
N PHE A 11 6.50 36.25 32.16
CA PHE A 11 7.15 35.69 30.96
C PHE A 11 7.75 34.31 31.22
N VAL A 12 8.36 34.10 32.39
CA VAL A 12 8.95 32.81 32.77
C VAL A 12 7.88 31.74 33.00
N PHE A 13 6.71 32.11 33.53
CA PHE A 13 5.58 31.18 33.72
C PHE A 13 4.92 30.76 32.39
N LEU A 14 4.81 31.67 31.41
CA LEU A 14 4.28 31.35 30.07
C LEU A 14 5.26 30.48 29.26
N ALA A 15 6.57 30.70 29.37
CA ALA A 15 7.58 29.89 28.71
C ALA A 15 7.66 28.45 29.25
N ALA A 16 7.40 28.25 30.56
CA ALA A 16 7.42 26.93 31.18
C ALA A 16 6.23 26.04 30.78
N VAL A 17 5.07 26.62 30.48
CA VAL A 17 3.85 25.87 30.09
C VAL A 17 3.92 25.39 28.62
N SER A 18 4.64 26.09 27.75
CA SER A 18 4.83 25.68 26.34
C SER A 18 5.82 24.51 26.16
N LEU A 19 6.60 24.14 27.18
CA LEU A 19 7.55 23.03 27.10
C LEU A 19 6.95 21.65 27.45
N VAL A 20 5.74 21.60 28.03
CA VAL A 20 5.13 20.36 28.57
C VAL A 20 4.19 19.66 27.57
N THR A 21 3.73 20.33 26.52
CA THR A 21 2.76 19.77 25.56
C THR A 21 3.38 19.07 24.35
N LEU A 22 4.71 18.99 24.25
CA LEU A 22 5.42 18.40 23.11
C LEU A 22 5.75 16.91 23.27
N THR A 23 4.93 16.16 24.00
CA THR A 23 4.99 14.69 24.04
C THR A 23 3.84 14.08 23.25
N THR A 24 3.67 14.49 21.98
CA THR A 24 2.84 13.73 21.05
C THR A 24 3.59 12.46 20.68
N THR A 25 3.21 11.34 21.29
CA THR A 25 3.66 10.00 20.92
C THR A 25 3.32 9.76 19.45
N VAL A 26 4.31 9.85 18.57
CA VAL A 26 4.23 9.29 17.22
C VAL A 26 4.13 7.77 17.37
N ALA A 27 2.90 7.26 17.44
CA ALA A 27 2.64 5.84 17.36
C ALA A 27 3.04 5.39 15.96
N SER A 28 4.25 4.82 15.85
CA SER A 28 4.74 4.22 14.63
C SER A 28 3.85 3.02 14.32
N SER A 29 2.89 3.20 13.42
CA SER A 29 2.02 2.12 12.96
C SER A 29 2.87 1.15 12.16
N ASN A 30 3.41 0.13 12.84
CA ASN A 30 4.01 -1.02 12.19
C ASN A 30 2.90 -1.80 11.49
N ARG A 31 2.46 -1.34 10.31
CA ARG A 31 1.53 -2.09 9.49
C ARG A 31 2.23 -3.37 9.07
N LYS A 32 1.94 -4.44 9.80
CA LYS A 32 2.29 -5.80 9.41
C LYS A 32 1.79 -5.98 7.98
N ALA A 33 2.71 -6.15 7.03
CA ALA A 33 2.34 -6.36 5.63
C ALA A 33 1.36 -7.55 5.58
N ALA A 34 0.14 -7.29 5.09
CA ALA A 34 -0.86 -8.33 4.99
C ALA A 34 -0.30 -9.45 4.10
N THR A 35 -0.41 -10.69 4.56
CA THR A 35 0.01 -11.85 3.76
C THR A 35 -0.90 -11.96 2.54
N VAL A 36 -0.34 -11.69 1.37
CA VAL A 36 -1.04 -11.84 0.10
C VAL A 36 -1.14 -13.33 -0.24
N THR A 37 -2.33 -13.78 -0.58
CA THR A 37 -2.61 -15.17 -0.97
C THR A 37 -3.27 -15.21 -2.34
N PHE A 38 -3.05 -16.31 -3.07
CA PHE A 38 -3.58 -16.43 -4.43
C PHE A 38 -5.11 -16.34 -4.46
N ASN A 39 -5.81 -17.14 -3.65
CA ASN A 39 -7.27 -17.23 -3.70
C ASN A 39 -7.96 -15.93 -3.27
N LYS A 40 -7.45 -15.27 -2.22
CA LYS A 40 -8.09 -14.06 -1.66
C LYS A 40 -7.79 -12.82 -2.51
N ASP A 41 -6.54 -12.66 -2.93
CA ASP A 41 -6.05 -11.36 -3.41
C ASP A 41 -5.74 -11.35 -4.92
N ILE A 42 -5.35 -12.49 -5.49
CA ILE A 42 -4.85 -12.56 -6.89
C ILE A 42 -5.91 -13.12 -7.83
N ALA A 43 -6.56 -14.23 -7.47
CA ALA A 43 -7.56 -14.90 -8.29
C ALA A 43 -8.72 -13.96 -8.72
N PRO A 44 -9.25 -13.06 -7.88
CA PRO A 44 -10.27 -12.11 -8.31
C PRO A 44 -9.79 -11.17 -9.42
N ILE A 45 -8.53 -10.75 -9.39
CA ILE A 45 -7.93 -9.87 -10.41
C ILE A 45 -7.79 -10.62 -11.73
N PHE A 46 -7.24 -11.83 -11.69
CA PHE A 46 -7.10 -12.66 -12.88
C PHE A 46 -8.45 -13.02 -13.50
N ASN A 47 -9.44 -13.37 -12.68
CA ASN A 47 -10.79 -13.65 -13.17
C ASN A 47 -11.43 -12.43 -13.84
N ALA A 48 -11.19 -11.23 -13.33
CA ALA A 48 -11.79 -10.00 -13.86
C ALA A 48 -11.06 -9.41 -15.08
N LYS A 49 -9.77 -9.71 -15.26
CA LYS A 49 -8.91 -9.00 -16.24
C LYS A 49 -8.10 -9.88 -17.17
N CYS A 50 -7.98 -11.18 -16.89
CA CYS A 50 -7.08 -12.07 -17.64
C CYS A 50 -7.78 -13.34 -18.11
N ALA A 51 -8.70 -13.89 -17.32
CA ALA A 51 -9.29 -15.20 -17.53
C ALA A 51 -10.15 -15.30 -18.80
N GLU A 52 -10.60 -14.19 -19.37
CA GLU A 52 -11.30 -14.19 -20.66
C GLU A 52 -10.43 -14.78 -21.78
N CYS A 53 -9.14 -14.42 -21.82
CA CYS A 53 -8.20 -14.96 -22.80
C CYS A 53 -7.33 -16.09 -22.24
N HIS A 54 -7.02 -16.05 -20.94
CA HIS A 54 -6.17 -17.02 -20.22
C HIS A 54 -6.98 -18.09 -19.50
N ARG A 55 -7.85 -18.78 -20.22
CA ARG A 55 -8.53 -20.00 -19.77
C ARG A 55 -8.38 -21.10 -20.82
N PRO A 56 -8.51 -22.38 -20.43
CA PRO A 56 -8.38 -23.49 -21.38
C PRO A 56 -9.32 -23.32 -22.58
N GLY A 57 -8.78 -23.50 -23.78
CA GLY A 57 -9.54 -23.40 -25.04
C GLY A 57 -9.61 -22.00 -25.65
N GLU A 58 -9.05 -20.98 -25.00
CA GLU A 58 -9.02 -19.61 -25.52
C GLU A 58 -7.66 -19.24 -26.15
N ALA A 59 -7.54 -17.99 -26.58
CA ALA A 59 -6.42 -17.49 -27.37
C ALA A 59 -5.06 -17.51 -26.65
N ALA A 60 -5.00 -17.49 -25.31
CA ALA A 60 -3.74 -17.38 -24.59
C ALA A 60 -3.10 -18.75 -24.28
N PRO A 61 -1.76 -18.83 -24.22
CA PRO A 61 -1.04 -20.11 -24.16
C PRO A 61 -1.06 -20.79 -22.78
N PHE A 62 -1.67 -20.20 -21.76
CA PHE A 62 -1.77 -20.76 -20.42
C PHE A 62 -2.99 -20.24 -19.65
N SER A 63 -3.40 -21.00 -18.63
CA SER A 63 -4.53 -20.70 -17.75
C SER A 63 -4.11 -19.83 -16.55
N THR A 64 -4.89 -18.79 -16.25
CA THR A 64 -4.77 -17.98 -15.01
C THR A 64 -5.73 -18.42 -13.90
N LEU A 65 -6.50 -19.50 -14.11
CA LEU A 65 -7.58 -19.91 -13.20
C LEU A 65 -7.05 -20.56 -11.92
N THR A 66 -5.88 -21.20 -11.96
CA THR A 66 -5.30 -21.89 -10.82
C THR A 66 -3.89 -21.41 -10.50
N TYR A 67 -3.51 -21.47 -9.24
CA TYR A 67 -2.17 -21.12 -8.78
C TYR A 67 -1.10 -21.96 -9.50
N LYS A 68 -1.34 -23.27 -9.62
CA LYS A 68 -0.38 -24.22 -10.21
C LYS A 68 -0.07 -23.87 -11.67
N GLU A 69 -1.08 -23.51 -12.44
CA GLU A 69 -0.92 -23.14 -13.85
C GLU A 69 -0.33 -21.74 -13.99
N THR A 70 -0.71 -20.79 -13.14
CA THR A 70 -0.29 -19.39 -13.27
C THR A 70 1.13 -19.15 -12.77
N ARG A 71 1.57 -19.84 -11.72
CA ARG A 71 2.83 -19.54 -11.03
C ARG A 71 4.11 -19.60 -11.86
N PRO A 72 4.28 -20.56 -12.78
CA PRO A 72 5.44 -20.57 -13.67
C PRO A 72 5.58 -19.28 -14.49
N TRP A 73 4.46 -18.61 -14.79
CA TRP A 73 4.39 -17.41 -15.61
C TRP A 73 4.44 -16.10 -14.81
N ALA A 74 4.58 -16.15 -13.48
CA ALA A 74 4.48 -14.95 -12.64
C ALA A 74 5.48 -13.84 -13.05
N LYS A 75 6.69 -14.21 -13.48
CA LYS A 75 7.70 -13.25 -13.95
C LYS A 75 7.30 -12.59 -15.27
N SER A 76 6.85 -13.38 -16.25
CA SER A 76 6.45 -12.86 -17.56
C SER A 76 5.17 -12.03 -17.46
N ILE A 77 4.18 -12.45 -16.67
CA ILE A 77 2.96 -11.67 -16.40
C ILE A 77 3.33 -10.29 -15.87
N LYS A 78 4.22 -10.21 -14.86
CA LYS A 78 4.69 -8.93 -14.32
C LYS A 78 5.29 -8.06 -15.41
N GLU A 79 6.22 -8.61 -16.19
CA GLU A 79 6.90 -7.88 -17.25
C GLU A 79 5.93 -7.32 -18.29
N LYS A 80 5.04 -8.17 -18.82
CA LYS A 80 4.06 -7.79 -19.84
C LYS A 80 3.03 -6.77 -19.33
N VAL A 81 2.59 -6.89 -18.09
CA VAL A 81 1.67 -5.92 -17.46
C VAL A 81 2.35 -4.57 -17.23
N ILE A 82 3.58 -4.56 -16.72
CA ILE A 82 4.32 -3.30 -16.47
C ILE A 82 4.63 -2.58 -17.79
N ASN A 83 4.97 -3.33 -18.84
CA ASN A 83 5.21 -2.79 -20.17
C ASN A 83 3.94 -2.44 -20.94
N ARG A 84 2.75 -2.70 -20.37
CA ARG A 84 1.44 -2.49 -21.00
C ARG A 84 1.28 -3.24 -22.33
N GLU A 85 1.92 -4.39 -22.45
CA GLU A 85 1.73 -5.32 -23.56
C GLU A 85 0.49 -6.22 -23.35
N MET A 86 -0.01 -6.26 -22.11
CA MET A 86 -1.23 -6.97 -21.73
C MET A 86 -2.22 -5.98 -21.10
N PRO A 87 -3.50 -6.00 -21.53
CA PRO A 87 -4.04 -6.80 -22.64
C PRO A 87 -3.49 -6.35 -24.02
N PRO A 88 -3.35 -7.26 -24.99
CA PRO A 88 -2.70 -6.99 -26.29
C PRO A 88 -3.51 -6.07 -27.23
N TRP A 89 -4.81 -5.96 -26.99
CA TRP A 89 -5.69 -4.95 -27.56
C TRP A 89 -6.44 -4.25 -26.41
N HIS A 90 -7.34 -3.31 -26.70
CA HIS A 90 -8.14 -2.62 -25.66
C HIS A 90 -9.24 -3.53 -25.06
N ALA A 91 -8.90 -4.79 -24.75
CA ALA A 91 -9.71 -5.70 -23.96
C ALA A 91 -9.70 -5.33 -22.47
#